data_AF-A0A7J5YXF6-F1
#
_entry.id   AF-A0A7J5YXF6-F1
#
_cell.length_a   1.000
_cell.length_b   1.000
_cell.length_c   1.000
_cell.angle_alpha   90.00
_cell.angle_beta   90.00
_cell.angle_gamma   90.00
#
_symmetry.space_group_name_H-M   'P 1'
#
loop_
_entity.id
_entity.type
_entity.pdbx_description
1 polymer ?
#
loop_
_entity_poly.entity_id
_entity_poly.type
_entity_poly.pdbx_seq_one_letter_code
_entity_poly.pdbx_strand_id
1 'polypeptide(L)'
;MTRDGSWLLANINVTGYYRVNYDHGNWESLLAQLHSEHQVIPVINRAQLVDDAFNLARARMVSNTLALNTTLYLSVETQYMPWQSALDNLDYYYLMLDRTEVYPHMQAH
;
A
#
# COMPACT_ATOMS: atom_id res chain seq x y z
N MET A 1 -5.70 -5.59 -22.68
CA MET A 1 -5.02 -4.29 -22.79
C MET A 1 -5.89 -3.27 -22.09
N THR A 2 -5.62 -3.00 -20.82
CA THR A 2 -6.19 -1.85 -20.10
C THR A 2 -5.68 -0.59 -20.79
N ARG A 3 -6.58 0.34 -21.13
CA ARG A 3 -6.22 1.65 -21.71
C ARG A 3 -5.28 2.36 -20.73
N ASP A 4 -4.27 3.08 -21.23
CA ASP A 4 -3.33 3.86 -20.42
C ASP A 4 -4.08 4.66 -19.34
N GLY A 5 -3.81 4.36 -18.07
CA GLY A 5 -4.44 4.97 -16.89
C GLY A 5 -5.68 4.27 -16.31
N SER A 6 -6.15 3.17 -16.90
CA SER A 6 -7.22 2.34 -16.31
C SER A 6 -6.67 1.30 -15.34
N TRP A 7 -7.23 1.25 -14.14
CA TRP A 7 -6.89 0.27 -13.10
C TRP A 7 -8.05 -0.69 -12.84
N LEU A 8 -7.71 -1.90 -12.41
CA LEU A 8 -8.60 -2.91 -11.88
C LEU A 8 -8.36 -3.05 -10.38
N LEU A 9 -9.45 -3.05 -9.62
CA LEU A 9 -9.45 -3.33 -8.18
C LEU A 9 -10.34 -4.56 -7.94
N ALA A 10 -9.76 -5.64 -7.42
CA ALA A 10 -10.51 -6.81 -7.03
C ALA A 10 -10.81 -6.82 -5.53
N ASN A 11 -11.72 -7.71 -5.10
CA ASN A 11 -12.17 -7.83 -3.70
C ASN A 11 -12.74 -6.52 -3.14
N ILE A 12 -13.68 -5.92 -3.87
CA ILE A 12 -14.37 -4.70 -3.41
C ILE A 12 -14.98 -4.94 -2.03
N ASN A 13 -14.75 -3.99 -1.12
CA ASN A 13 -15.13 -4.05 0.29
C ASN A 13 -14.51 -5.21 1.10
N VAL A 14 -13.47 -5.88 0.57
CA VAL A 14 -12.70 -6.93 1.26
C VAL A 14 -13.62 -8.05 1.78
N THR A 15 -14.61 -8.43 0.98
CA THR A 15 -15.61 -9.45 1.35
C THR A 15 -15.07 -10.87 1.22
N GLY A 16 -14.09 -11.06 0.33
CA GLY A 16 -13.41 -12.33 0.14
C GLY A 16 -12.23 -12.50 1.08
N TYR A 17 -12.06 -13.72 1.61
CA TYR A 17 -10.91 -14.10 2.42
C TYR A 17 -9.69 -14.45 1.55
N TYR A 18 -9.18 -13.47 0.82
CA TYR A 18 -8.00 -13.59 -0.02
C TYR A 18 -7.31 -12.24 -0.21
N ARG A 19 -6.00 -12.30 -0.44
CA ARG A 19 -5.15 -11.17 -0.83
C ARG A 19 -5.16 -10.99 -2.34
N VAL A 20 -4.99 -9.77 -2.83
CA VAL A 20 -4.94 -9.49 -4.26
C VAL A 20 -3.54 -9.01 -4.66
N ASN A 21 -2.96 -9.68 -5.65
CA ASN A 21 -1.78 -9.19 -6.35
C ASN A 21 -2.15 -8.77 -7.77
N TYR A 22 -1.46 -7.76 -8.27
CA TYR A 22 -1.63 -7.22 -9.61
C TYR A 22 -0.30 -7.24 -10.36
N ASP A 23 -0.35 -7.15 -11.69
CA ASP A 23 0.84 -6.84 -12.46
C ASP A 23 1.34 -5.41 -12.17
N HIS A 24 2.58 -5.13 -12.59
CA HIS A 24 3.24 -3.88 -12.28
C HIS A 24 2.48 -2.65 -12.81
N GLY A 25 1.93 -2.71 -14.03
CA GLY A 25 1.22 -1.58 -14.63
C GLY A 25 -0.09 -1.25 -13.91
N ASN A 26 -0.79 -2.27 -13.41
CA ASN A 26 -1.98 -2.06 -12.59
C ASN A 26 -1.64 -1.50 -11.21
N TRP A 27 -0.54 -1.96 -10.58
CA TRP A 27 -0.04 -1.35 -9.34
C TRP A 27 0.30 0.14 -9.51
N GLU A 28 1.02 0.49 -10.58
CA GLU A 28 1.33 1.89 -10.90
C GLU A 28 0.05 2.72 -11.10
N SER A 29 -0.94 2.17 -11.81
CA SER A 29 -2.21 2.85 -12.06
C SER A 29 -3.03 3.05 -10.77
N LEU A 30 -3.05 2.06 -9.86
CA LEU A 30 -3.69 2.17 -8.55
C LEU A 30 -2.98 3.20 -7.66
N LEU A 31 -1.65 3.19 -7.64
CA LEU A 31 -0.87 4.18 -6.88
C LEU A 31 -1.11 5.60 -7.41
N ALA A 32 -1.15 5.77 -8.73
CA ALA A 32 -1.47 7.05 -9.35
C ALA A 32 -2.87 7.55 -8.93
N GLN A 33 -3.87 6.66 -8.89
CA GLN A 33 -5.22 6.99 -8.39
C GLN A 33 -5.22 7.38 -6.91
N LEU A 34 -4.46 6.66 -6.06
CA LEU A 34 -4.33 7.01 -4.64
C LEU A 34 -3.71 8.39 -4.45
N HIS A 35 -2.73 8.75 -5.27
CA HIS A 35 -2.10 10.08 -5.20
C HIS A 35 -2.97 11.21 -5.74
N SER A 36 -3.73 10.98 -6.81
CA SER A 36 -4.54 12.02 -7.43
C SER A 36 -5.87 12.24 -6.71
N GLU A 37 -6.61 11.17 -6.45
CA GLU A 37 -7.95 11.21 -5.86
C GLU A 37 -8.26 9.87 -5.16
N HIS A 38 -7.64 9.66 -4.00
CA HIS A 38 -7.81 8.41 -3.22
C HIS A 38 -9.27 8.10 -2.88
N GLN A 39 -10.14 9.12 -2.78
CA GLN A 39 -11.55 8.95 -2.41
C GLN A 39 -12.37 8.15 -3.43
N VAL A 40 -11.90 8.00 -4.67
CA VAL A 40 -12.49 7.10 -5.68
C VAL A 40 -12.42 5.64 -5.24
N ILE A 41 -11.37 5.26 -4.50
CA ILE A 41 -11.19 3.91 -3.97
C ILE A 41 -11.84 3.85 -2.58
N PRO A 42 -12.71 2.86 -2.29
CA PRO A 42 -13.33 2.73 -0.97
C PRO A 42 -12.31 2.64 0.15
N VAL A 43 -12.62 3.25 1.31
CA VAL A 43 -11.69 3.36 2.46
C VAL A 43 -11.08 2.02 2.85
N ILE A 44 -11.90 0.96 2.92
CA ILE A 44 -11.44 -0.38 3.29
C ILE A 44 -10.52 -1.00 2.22
N ASN A 45 -10.76 -0.71 0.94
CA ASN A 45 -9.88 -1.17 -0.13
C ASN A 45 -8.56 -0.42 -0.15
N ARG A 46 -8.52 0.85 0.25
CA ARG A 46 -7.24 1.57 0.44
C ARG A 46 -6.40 0.94 1.54
N ALA A 47 -7.02 0.56 2.65
CA ALA A 47 -6.37 -0.18 3.71
C ALA A 47 -5.89 -1.57 3.22
N GLN A 48 -6.70 -2.26 2.40
CA GLN A 48 -6.32 -3.53 1.78
C GLN A 48 -5.12 -3.39 0.84
N LEU A 49 -5.06 -2.36 -0.01
CA LEU A 49 -3.94 -2.16 -0.94
C LEU A 49 -2.61 -2.04 -0.21
N VAL A 50 -2.60 -1.30 0.91
CA VAL A 50 -1.42 -1.20 1.78
C VAL A 50 -1.10 -2.57 2.39
N ASP A 51 -2.07 -3.23 3.03
CA ASP A 51 -1.83 -4.50 3.71
C ASP A 51 -1.37 -5.62 2.75
N ASP A 52 -2.02 -5.74 1.60
CA ASP A 52 -1.65 -6.72 0.59
C ASP A 52 -0.26 -6.45 0.04
N ALA A 53 0.09 -5.20 -0.28
CA ALA A 53 1.42 -4.89 -0.79
C ALA A 53 2.54 -5.26 0.19
N PHE A 54 2.39 -4.96 1.48
CA PHE A 54 3.36 -5.33 2.50
C PHE A 54 3.47 -6.85 2.70
N ASN A 55 2.35 -7.56 2.76
CA ASN A 55 2.38 -9.03 2.91
C ASN A 55 2.92 -9.73 1.66
N LEU A 56 2.62 -9.21 0.47
CA LEU A 56 3.22 -9.68 -0.78
C LEU A 56 4.73 -9.41 -0.83
N ALA A 57 5.19 -8.27 -0.31
CA ALA A 57 6.62 -7.97 -0.24
C ALA A 57 7.35 -8.91 0.73
N ARG A 58 6.76 -9.21 1.90
CA ARG A 58 7.28 -10.23 2.83
C ARG A 58 7.38 -11.61 2.17
N ALA A 59 6.40 -11.94 1.31
CA ALA A 59 6.39 -13.16 0.52
C ALA A 59 7.31 -13.12 -0.73
N ARG A 60 8.05 -12.03 -0.94
CA ARG A 60 8.91 -11.78 -2.12
C ARG A 60 8.17 -11.81 -3.46
N MET A 61 6.86 -11.55 -3.45
CA MET A 61 6.01 -11.50 -4.64
C MET A 61 6.00 -10.11 -5.30
N VAL A 62 6.24 -9.06 -4.50
CA VAL A 62 6.46 -7.68 -4.97
C VAL A 62 7.69 -7.10 -4.27
N SER A 63 8.20 -5.97 -4.74
CA SER A 63 9.36 -5.32 -4.10
C SER A 63 8.95 -4.58 -2.83
N ASN A 64 9.88 -4.47 -1.87
CA ASN A 64 9.69 -3.61 -0.70
C ASN A 64 9.45 -2.15 -1.11
N THR A 65 10.10 -1.68 -2.19
CA THR A 65 9.87 -0.34 -2.74
C THR A 65 8.44 -0.14 -3.19
N LEU A 66 7.81 -1.14 -3.82
CA LEU A 66 6.40 -1.08 -4.21
C LEU A 66 5.50 -0.98 -2.96
N ALA A 67 5.76 -1.81 -1.94
CA ALA A 67 5.01 -1.75 -0.70
C ALA A 67 5.13 -0.40 0.00
N LEU A 68 6.35 0.14 0.12
CA LEU A 68 6.59 1.48 0.69
C LEU A 68 5.94 2.59 -0.16
N ASN A 69 5.90 2.46 -1.49
CA ASN A 69 5.20 3.44 -2.33
C ASN A 69 3.70 3.52 -2.02
N THR A 70 3.08 2.45 -1.51
CA THR A 70 1.67 2.50 -1.07
C THR A 70 1.44 3.42 0.13
N THR A 71 2.46 3.81 0.88
CA THR A 71 2.31 4.71 2.03
C THR A 71 2.43 6.19 1.67
N LEU A 72 2.96 6.52 0.49
CA LEU A 72 3.25 7.91 0.11
C LEU A 72 1.99 8.80 0.01
N TYR A 73 0.86 8.23 -0.42
CA TYR A 73 -0.40 8.98 -0.50
C TYR A 73 -1.01 9.28 0.89
N LEU A 74 -0.54 8.63 1.97
CA LEU A 74 -1.11 8.83 3.31
C LEU A 74 -0.96 10.28 3.79
N SER A 75 -0.02 11.03 3.24
CA SER A 75 0.12 12.48 3.47
C SER A 75 -1.18 13.28 3.22
N VAL A 76 -2.08 12.78 2.38
CA VAL A 76 -3.41 13.37 2.10
C VAL A 76 -4.58 12.53 2.64
N GLU A 77 -4.31 11.38 3.27
CA GLU A 77 -5.33 10.51 3.84
C GLU A 77 -5.79 10.99 5.22
N THR A 78 -7.10 10.95 5.44
CA THR A 78 -7.73 11.40 6.68
C THR A 78 -8.50 10.31 7.41
N GLN A 79 -8.78 9.19 6.74
CA GLN A 79 -9.53 8.08 7.30
C GLN A 79 -8.63 7.18 8.14
N TYR A 80 -9.20 6.63 9.21
CA TYR A 80 -8.47 5.79 10.18
C TYR A 80 -7.95 4.48 9.59
N MET A 81 -8.77 3.75 8.82
CA MET A 81 -8.43 2.38 8.39
C MET A 81 -7.12 2.29 7.57
N PRO A 82 -6.86 3.15 6.56
CA PRO A 82 -5.61 3.05 5.81
C PRO A 82 -4.37 3.41 6.64
N TRP A 83 -4.49 4.39 7.55
CA TRP A 83 -3.43 4.72 8.50
C TRP A 83 -3.11 3.57 9.43
N GLN A 84 -4.14 2.93 10.00
CA GLN A 84 -3.96 1.75 10.85
C GLN A 84 -3.24 0.62 10.10
N SER A 85 -3.69 0.29 8.88
CA SER A 85 -3.05 -0.73 8.04
C SER A 85 -1.57 -0.45 7.76
N ALA A 86 -1.24 0.83 7.49
CA ALA A 86 0.15 1.24 7.27
C ALA A 86 1.00 1.11 8.54
N LEU A 87 0.50 1.60 9.68
CA LEU A 87 1.22 1.53 10.96
C LEU A 87 1.46 0.08 11.39
N ASP A 88 0.45 -0.79 11.26
CA ASP A 88 0.56 -2.21 11.59
C ASP A 88 1.64 -2.90 10.73
N ASN A 89 1.73 -2.53 9.45
CA ASN A 89 2.71 -3.13 8.56
C ASN A 89 4.13 -2.55 8.72
N LEU A 90 4.23 -1.25 9.04
CA LEU A 90 5.50 -0.57 9.32
C LEU A 90 6.09 -0.94 10.67
N ASP A 91 5.30 -1.39 11.65
CA ASP A 91 5.79 -1.84 12.96
C ASP A 91 6.89 -2.92 12.83
N TYR A 92 6.72 -3.85 11.89
CA TYR A 92 7.77 -4.83 11.57
C TYR A 92 9.08 -4.17 11.09
N TYR A 93 8.99 -3.13 10.24
CA TYR A 93 10.16 -2.40 9.77
C TYR A 93 10.80 -1.59 10.89
N TYR A 94 10.00 -0.97 11.76
CA TYR A 94 10.51 -0.27 12.93
C TYR A 94 11.31 -1.23 13.82
N LEU A 95 10.77 -2.41 14.13
CA LEU A 95 11.45 -3.41 14.97
C LEU A 95 12.72 -3.98 14.33
N MET A 96 12.78 -4.05 13.00
CA MET A 96 13.96 -4.55 12.29
C MET A 96 15.03 -3.48 12.08
N LEU A 97 14.64 -2.22 11.99
CA LEU A 97 15.53 -1.12 11.65
C LEU A 97 15.94 -0.27 12.86
N ASP A 98 15.26 -0.36 14.02
CA ASP A 98 15.49 0.46 15.23
C ASP A 98 16.96 0.61 15.66
N ARG A 99 17.76 -0.43 15.43
CA ARG A 99 19.19 -0.50 15.82
C ARG A 99 20.14 -0.38 14.65
N THR A 100 19.66 0.08 13.49
CA THR A 100 20.44 0.21 12.26
C THR A 100 20.67 1.68 11.92
N GLU A 101 21.69 1.95 11.09
CA GLU A 101 21.97 3.30 10.56
C GLU A 101 20.83 3.87 9.68
N VAL A 102 19.90 3.00 9.25
CA VAL A 102 18.75 3.40 8.42
C VAL A 102 17.63 4.01 9.27
N TYR A 103 17.57 3.73 10.57
CA TYR A 103 16.47 4.18 11.44
C TYR A 103 16.22 5.69 11.41
N PRO A 104 17.25 6.56 11.52
CA PRO A 104 17.02 8.01 11.49
C PRO A 104 16.42 8.47 10.17
N HIS A 105 16.74 7.81 9.05
CA HIS A 105 16.16 8.11 7.75
C HIS A 105 14.69 7.67 7.67
N MET A 106 14.33 6.54 8.28
CA MET A 106 12.94 6.08 8.37
C MET A 106 12.07 7.02 9.21
N GLN A 107 12.63 7.69 10.22
CA GLN A 107 11.88 8.64 11.06
C GLN A 107 11.71 10.03 10.41
N ALA A 108 12.59 10.39 9.48
CA ALA A 108 12.63 11.73 8.89
C ALA A 108 11.67 11.93 7.70
N HIS A 109 11.15 10.85 7.13
CA HIS A 109 10.31 10.82 5.94
C HIS A 109 8.98 10.13 6.23
#